data_AF-A0A965AAK3-F1
#
_entry.id   AF-A0A965AAK3-F1
#
_cell.length_a   1.000
_cell.length_b   1.000
_cell.length_c   1.000
_cell.angle_alpha   90.00
_cell.angle_beta   90.00
_cell.angle_gamma   90.00
#
_symmetry.space_group_name_H-M   'P 1'
#
loop_
_entity.id
_entity.type
_entity.pdbx_description
1 polymer ?
#
loop_
_entity_poly.entity_id
_entity_poly.type
_entity_poly.pdbx_seq_one_letter_code
_entity_poly.pdbx_strand_id
1 'polypeptide(L)'
;MLSKSRYKRHLIFLSIIVLGGILVYCQQTDKVVSQEFIVQRLYADRSGKDTVQVVIAWSDIASRFEKADHSGFSIKDLNFGNSIEPTLIDADGDKKPEQLVFDYVFASNEPIFAFVLTSGIDNAEYASASVTADQRLKITWLKSYADFIKNNPVDNWSDKIIESTLALYPDPVDFPIYAPNRWNYEYGFFLNATFVRYQETKNEKYLTYIKQWVNGFVDENGKLDTIQYRPEEYKLDDILPGRLLLSLYELTKEEKYKQAAQQLKAQLQTQPKTSEGGYWHKLVYPSQMWLDGIYMADIFSLQYARTFNEPAMVEEAIHQIKLISKYTKDPTTGLMYHGWDESKNKVWADSVKGTSPEFWGRAVGWYMMALVEAIEYIPADHPERENLIKLFQDLSSSVKKYQDSSNHLWYQVLDKGNREGNWIETSCSAMFTYAFAKGHRLGWLDATYLKAADEAYQALLKDYVVFDDNGVL
;
A
#
# COMPACT_ATOMS: atom_id res chain seq x y z
N MET A 1 25.83 8.52 -1.18
CA MET A 1 26.83 7.43 -1.11
C MET A 1 26.27 6.30 -0.25
N LEU A 2 25.83 5.22 -0.91
CA LEU A 2 25.07 4.11 -0.32
C LEU A 2 26.05 2.98 0.05
N SER A 3 26.17 2.63 1.34
CA SER A 3 27.10 1.57 1.81
C SER A 3 26.37 0.26 2.14
N LYS A 4 27.10 -0.86 2.01
CA LYS A 4 26.64 -2.25 2.18
C LYS A 4 25.91 -2.57 3.50
N SER A 5 25.98 -1.71 4.53
CA SER A 5 25.32 -1.95 5.83
C SER A 5 23.89 -1.40 5.94
N ARG A 6 23.43 -0.56 5.00
CA ARG A 6 22.08 0.07 5.08
C ARG A 6 20.91 -0.80 4.60
N TYR A 7 21.16 -1.91 3.90
CA TYR A 7 20.09 -2.69 3.25
C TYR A 7 19.48 -3.85 4.05
N LYS A 8 19.73 -3.97 5.36
CA LYS A 8 18.89 -4.85 6.21
C LYS A 8 17.40 -4.39 6.29
N ARG A 9 17.03 -3.25 5.70
CA ARG A 9 16.13 -2.27 6.35
C ARG A 9 14.88 -1.78 5.59
N HIS A 10 14.43 -2.36 4.47
CA HIS A 10 13.41 -1.69 3.61
C HIS A 10 12.11 -2.47 3.31
N LEU A 11 11.59 -3.26 4.26
CA LEU A 11 10.19 -3.78 4.17
C LEU A 11 9.14 -2.67 4.43
N ILE A 12 9.54 -1.59 5.09
CA ILE A 12 8.63 -0.63 5.74
C ILE A 12 8.20 0.51 4.82
N PHE A 13 9.10 0.95 3.93
CA PHE A 13 8.76 1.96 2.91
C PHE A 13 7.63 1.47 1.99
N LEU A 14 7.59 0.16 1.74
CA LEU A 14 6.52 -0.48 1.01
C LEU A 14 5.17 -0.41 1.71
N SER A 15 5.16 -0.59 3.03
CA SER A 15 3.90 -0.92 3.70
C SER A 15 2.89 0.21 3.79
N ILE A 16 3.28 1.48 3.64
CA ILE A 16 2.29 2.56 3.50
C ILE A 16 1.92 2.76 2.04
N ILE A 17 2.90 2.67 1.14
CA ILE A 17 2.68 2.88 -0.29
C ILE A 17 1.84 1.75 -0.91
N VAL A 18 1.94 0.53 -0.38
CA VAL A 18 1.13 -0.64 -0.77
C VAL A 18 -0.30 -0.56 -0.24
N LEU A 19 -0.55 0.23 0.80
CA LEU A 19 -1.83 0.25 1.51
C LEU A 19 -2.64 1.53 1.28
N GLY A 20 -2.00 2.63 0.92
CA GLY A 20 -2.69 3.85 0.53
C GLY A 20 -3.16 3.79 -0.91
N GLY A 21 -4.41 3.37 -1.14
CA GLY A 21 -5.15 3.75 -2.35
C GLY A 21 -5.45 5.25 -2.44
N ILE A 22 -4.95 6.05 -1.50
CA ILE A 22 -4.90 7.51 -1.60
C ILE A 22 -3.57 7.88 -2.26
N LEU A 23 -3.53 7.73 -3.58
CA LEU A 23 -2.56 8.42 -4.42
C LEU A 23 -2.97 9.90 -4.44
N VAL A 24 -2.48 10.70 -3.49
CA VAL A 24 -2.44 12.14 -3.74
C VAL A 24 -1.36 12.35 -4.79
N TYR A 25 -1.78 12.46 -6.05
CA TYR A 25 -0.91 12.94 -7.10
C TYR A 25 -0.60 14.40 -6.78
N CYS A 26 0.55 14.63 -6.15
CA CYS A 26 1.02 15.96 -5.83
C CYS A 26 1.51 16.58 -7.16
N GLN A 27 0.64 17.35 -7.82
CA GLN A 27 1.12 18.22 -8.88
C GLN A 27 2.05 19.22 -8.19
N GLN A 28 3.32 19.27 -8.62
CA GLN A 28 4.19 20.41 -8.32
C GLN A 28 3.55 21.66 -8.93
N THR A 29 2.57 22.21 -8.21
CA THR A 29 1.89 23.44 -8.55
C THR A 29 2.71 24.60 -8.03
N ASP A 30 2.58 25.75 -8.68
CA ASP A 30 3.32 26.95 -8.36
C ASP A 30 2.85 27.45 -6.98
N LYS A 31 3.58 27.08 -5.92
CA LYS A 31 3.14 27.19 -4.51
C LYS A 31 2.85 28.62 -4.03
N VAL A 32 3.22 29.62 -4.83
CA VAL A 32 2.85 31.01 -4.60
C VAL A 32 1.33 31.20 -4.72
N VAL A 33 0.66 30.33 -5.48
CA VAL A 33 -0.77 30.44 -5.80
C VAL A 33 -1.60 29.21 -5.47
N SER A 34 -1.02 28.10 -4.99
CA SER A 34 -1.78 26.87 -4.69
C SER A 34 -1.35 26.19 -3.40
N GLN A 35 -2.32 25.58 -2.71
CA GLN A 35 -2.13 24.82 -1.46
C GLN A 35 -2.94 23.52 -1.51
N GLU A 36 -2.33 22.41 -1.10
CA GLU A 36 -2.99 21.11 -1.02
C GLU A 36 -3.55 20.87 0.39
N PHE A 37 -4.70 20.20 0.47
CA PHE A 37 -5.29 19.79 1.74
C PHE A 37 -6.13 18.53 1.57
N ILE A 38 -6.37 17.85 2.67
CA ILE A 38 -7.31 16.73 2.74
C ILE A 38 -8.51 17.07 3.60
N VAL A 39 -9.64 16.46 3.29
CA VAL A 39 -10.84 16.42 4.12
C VAL A 39 -11.06 14.99 4.56
N GLN A 40 -10.99 14.74 5.87
CA GLN A 40 -11.23 13.45 6.51
C GLN A 40 -12.63 13.40 7.13
N ARG A 41 -13.35 12.30 6.91
CA ARG A 41 -14.62 11.97 7.57
C ARG A 41 -14.38 11.30 8.92
N LEU A 42 -14.91 11.89 9.99
CA LEU A 42 -14.75 11.42 11.38
C LEU A 42 -15.91 10.52 11.86
N TYR A 43 -16.78 10.06 10.97
CA TYR A 43 -17.96 9.27 11.30
C TYR A 43 -17.96 7.90 10.62
N ALA A 44 -18.65 6.95 11.25
CA ALA A 44 -18.62 5.54 10.88
C ALA A 44 -19.57 5.19 9.72
N ASP A 45 -20.74 5.84 9.64
CA ASP A 45 -21.69 5.61 8.55
C ASP A 45 -21.26 6.35 7.28
N ARG A 46 -20.60 5.63 6.38
CA ARG A 46 -20.09 6.15 5.12
C ARG A 46 -20.91 5.56 4.00
N SER A 47 -22.10 6.11 3.76
CA SER A 47 -22.82 5.83 2.52
C SER A 47 -22.23 6.66 1.39
N GLY A 48 -22.01 6.05 0.22
CA GLY A 48 -21.68 6.80 -0.99
C GLY A 48 -22.88 7.68 -1.35
N LYS A 49 -22.66 9.00 -1.47
CA LYS A 49 -23.63 10.12 -1.64
C LYS A 49 -23.94 10.95 -0.38
N ASP A 50 -23.04 11.00 0.59
CA ASP A 50 -23.14 12.02 1.63
C ASP A 50 -22.72 13.39 1.07
N THR A 51 -23.65 14.34 1.05
CA THR A 51 -23.40 15.72 0.64
C THR A 51 -23.08 16.53 1.87
N VAL A 52 -21.90 17.15 1.87
CA VAL A 52 -21.43 18.00 2.96
C VAL A 52 -21.08 19.38 2.45
N GLN A 53 -21.09 20.35 3.37
CA GLN A 53 -20.50 21.66 3.13
C GLN A 53 -19.17 21.74 3.86
N VAL A 54 -18.09 21.88 3.10
CA VAL A 54 -16.75 22.04 3.64
C VAL A 54 -16.53 23.53 3.92
N VAL A 55 -16.08 23.84 5.14
CA VAL A 55 -15.87 25.22 5.61
C VAL A 55 -14.43 25.38 6.04
N ILE A 56 -13.72 26.32 5.43
CA ILE A 56 -12.34 26.66 5.75
C ILE A 56 -12.32 28.07 6.33
N ALA A 57 -11.72 28.24 7.51
CA ALA A 57 -11.54 29.55 8.11
C ALA A 57 -10.60 30.41 7.26
N TRP A 58 -10.96 31.69 7.04
CA TRP A 58 -10.12 32.58 6.24
C TRP A 58 -8.75 32.82 6.87
N SER A 59 -8.65 32.83 8.20
CA SER A 59 -7.36 32.93 8.89
C SER A 59 -6.37 31.85 8.46
N ASP A 60 -6.86 30.63 8.18
CA ASP A 60 -6.01 29.52 7.74
C ASP A 60 -5.55 29.74 6.30
N ILE A 61 -6.42 30.26 5.43
CA ILE A 61 -6.10 30.62 4.04
C ILE A 61 -5.11 31.79 4.02
N ALA A 62 -5.44 32.91 4.66
CA ALA A 62 -4.61 34.11 4.70
C ALA A 62 -3.19 33.83 5.23
N SER A 63 -3.02 32.85 6.13
CA SER A 63 -1.70 32.45 6.63
C SER A 63 -0.83 31.70 5.61
N ARG A 64 -1.42 31.19 4.52
CA ARG A 64 -0.75 30.31 3.53
C ARG A 64 -0.59 30.92 2.14
N PHE A 65 -1.34 31.99 1.83
CA PHE A 65 -1.28 32.66 0.54
C PHE A 65 -0.75 34.08 0.72
N GLU A 66 0.30 34.45 -0.01
CA GLU A 66 0.95 35.77 0.11
C GLU A 66 0.04 36.95 -0.30
N LYS A 67 -1.06 36.71 -1.05
CA LYS A 67 -2.01 37.72 -1.55
C LYS A 67 -3.48 37.25 -1.55
N ALA A 68 -3.94 36.69 -0.42
CA ALA A 68 -5.30 36.16 -0.30
C ALA A 68 -6.41 37.22 -0.46
N ASP A 69 -6.22 38.42 0.10
CA ASP A 69 -7.28 39.41 0.36
C ASP A 69 -7.99 39.99 -0.89
N HIS A 70 -7.50 39.71 -2.10
CA HIS A 70 -8.08 40.21 -3.36
C HIS A 70 -8.19 39.16 -4.47
N SER A 71 -8.03 37.88 -4.13
CA SER A 71 -8.03 36.79 -5.11
C SER A 71 -9.33 35.99 -5.03
N GLY A 72 -9.93 35.70 -6.18
CA GLY A 72 -10.85 34.58 -6.31
C GLY A 72 -10.07 33.25 -6.21
N PHE A 73 -10.78 32.21 -5.77
CA PHE A 73 -10.21 30.89 -5.54
C PHE A 73 -10.93 29.84 -6.39
N SER A 74 -10.22 28.79 -6.75
CA SER A 74 -10.78 27.57 -7.32
C SER A 74 -10.28 26.36 -6.55
N ILE A 75 -11.09 25.30 -6.51
CA ILE A 75 -10.74 24.03 -5.88
C ILE A 75 -10.71 22.94 -6.94
N LYS A 76 -9.68 22.09 -6.90
CA LYS A 76 -9.61 20.86 -7.68
C LYS A 76 -9.65 19.66 -6.75
N ASP A 77 -10.59 18.76 -7.00
CA ASP A 77 -10.65 17.44 -6.39
C ASP A 77 -9.60 16.53 -7.05
N LEU A 78 -8.62 16.08 -6.28
CA LEU A 78 -7.54 15.23 -6.80
C LEU A 78 -7.94 13.76 -6.97
N ASN A 79 -9.05 13.34 -6.38
CA ASN A 79 -9.53 11.96 -6.44
C ASN A 79 -10.25 11.67 -7.76
N PHE A 80 -11.03 12.65 -8.23
CA PHE A 80 -11.84 12.51 -9.46
C PHE A 80 -11.54 13.55 -10.54
N GLY A 81 -10.68 14.53 -10.26
CA GLY A 81 -10.28 15.56 -11.21
C GLY A 81 -11.32 16.68 -11.41
N ASN A 82 -12.38 16.71 -10.61
CA ASN A 82 -13.43 17.71 -10.72
C ASN A 82 -12.93 19.09 -10.28
N SER A 83 -13.38 20.14 -10.97
CA SER A 83 -13.21 21.52 -10.53
C SER A 83 -14.44 21.97 -9.75
N ILE A 84 -14.22 22.68 -8.66
CA ILE A 84 -15.22 23.17 -7.72
C ILE A 84 -14.98 24.66 -7.55
N GLU A 85 -16.03 25.45 -7.73
CA GLU A 85 -16.00 26.89 -7.45
C GLU A 85 -16.42 27.10 -6.00
N PRO A 86 -15.52 27.56 -5.11
CA PRO A 86 -15.87 27.88 -3.75
C PRO A 86 -16.52 29.27 -3.64
N THR A 87 -17.28 29.47 -2.56
CA THR A 87 -17.86 30.76 -2.20
C THR A 87 -17.07 31.38 -1.06
N LEU A 88 -16.71 32.67 -1.19
CA LEU A 88 -16.16 33.44 -0.09
C LEU A 88 -17.31 34.01 0.75
N ILE A 89 -17.25 33.79 2.06
CA ILE A 89 -18.25 34.31 3.00
C ILE A 89 -17.70 35.59 3.61
N ASP A 90 -18.46 36.67 3.48
CA ASP A 90 -18.24 37.99 4.09
C ASP A 90 -19.51 38.36 4.85
N ALA A 91 -19.54 37.98 6.13
CA ALA A 91 -20.73 38.06 6.98
C ALA A 91 -21.00 39.50 7.45
N ASP A 92 -19.96 40.33 7.60
CA ASP A 92 -20.08 41.71 8.07
C ASP A 92 -20.08 42.77 6.94
N GLY A 93 -19.76 42.36 5.71
CA GLY A 93 -19.81 43.18 4.50
C GLY A 93 -18.62 44.13 4.34
N ASP A 94 -17.52 43.89 5.06
CA ASP A 94 -16.33 44.74 5.03
C ASP A 94 -15.38 44.45 3.86
N LYS A 95 -15.75 43.49 2.99
CA LYS A 95 -14.97 42.95 1.86
C LYS A 95 -13.72 42.19 2.26
N LYS A 96 -13.66 41.66 3.48
CA LYS A 96 -12.68 40.68 3.91
C LYS A 96 -13.44 39.41 4.30
N PRO A 97 -13.22 38.31 3.61
CA PRO A 97 -13.99 37.11 3.90
C PRO A 97 -13.56 36.52 5.25
N GLU A 98 -14.49 35.94 6.00
CA GLU A 98 -14.19 35.18 7.21
C GLU A 98 -14.05 33.68 6.93
N GLN A 99 -14.64 33.20 5.84
CA GLN A 99 -14.62 31.78 5.47
C GLN A 99 -14.58 31.58 3.95
N LEU A 100 -14.10 30.42 3.54
CA LEU A 100 -14.29 29.86 2.21
C LEU A 100 -15.11 28.57 2.34
N VAL A 101 -16.18 28.45 1.57
CA VAL A 101 -17.09 27.30 1.63
C VAL A 101 -17.28 26.66 0.27
N PHE A 102 -17.43 25.34 0.25
CA PHE A 102 -17.84 24.63 -0.96
C PHE A 102 -18.64 23.38 -0.60
N ASP A 103 -19.61 23.05 -1.45
CA ASP A 103 -20.35 21.80 -1.32
C ASP A 103 -19.58 20.66 -1.98
N TYR A 104 -19.59 19.49 -1.35
CA TYR A 104 -18.94 18.30 -1.89
C TYR A 104 -19.79 17.06 -1.66
N VAL A 105 -19.78 16.16 -2.64
CA VAL A 105 -20.47 14.87 -2.56
C VAL A 105 -19.43 13.76 -2.46
N PHE A 106 -19.39 13.10 -1.31
CA PHE A 106 -18.52 11.94 -1.12
C PHE A 106 -19.05 10.76 -1.93
N ALA A 107 -18.42 10.50 -3.08
CA ALA A 107 -18.88 9.50 -4.06
C ALA A 107 -18.56 8.04 -3.67
N SER A 108 -17.87 7.82 -2.55
CA SER A 108 -17.41 6.50 -2.11
C SER A 108 -17.40 6.39 -0.58
N ASN A 109 -17.00 5.23 -0.06
CA ASN A 109 -16.84 4.97 1.37
C ASN A 109 -15.43 5.36 1.89
N GLU A 110 -14.64 6.06 1.07
CA GLU A 110 -13.27 6.47 1.39
C GLU A 110 -13.21 7.45 2.57
N PRO A 111 -12.32 7.26 3.56
CA PRO A 111 -12.29 8.12 4.74
C PRO A 111 -11.77 9.53 4.46
N ILE A 112 -11.00 9.73 3.38
CA ILE A 112 -10.19 10.93 3.14
C ILE A 112 -10.27 11.28 1.66
N PHE A 113 -10.38 12.58 1.36
CA PHE A 113 -10.38 13.11 0.00
C PHE A 113 -9.36 14.26 -0.09
N ALA A 114 -8.52 14.25 -1.12
CA ALA A 114 -7.53 15.30 -1.36
C ALA A 114 -7.99 16.39 -2.35
N PHE A 115 -7.56 17.62 -2.09
CA PHE A 115 -7.95 18.82 -2.82
C PHE A 115 -6.75 19.75 -3.02
N VAL A 116 -6.82 20.57 -4.07
CA VAL A 116 -5.93 21.73 -4.28
C VAL A 116 -6.76 22.99 -4.30
N LEU A 117 -6.43 23.95 -3.44
CA LEU A 117 -6.95 25.32 -3.46
C LEU A 117 -5.99 26.21 -4.25
N THR A 118 -6.48 26.93 -5.26
CA THR A 118 -5.66 27.82 -6.11
C THR A 118 -6.21 29.25 -6.09
N SER A 119 -5.36 30.24 -5.79
CA SER A 119 -5.65 31.67 -5.87
C SER A 119 -5.30 32.23 -7.25
N GLY A 120 -6.18 33.03 -7.87
CA GLY A 120 -5.82 33.70 -9.12
C GLY A 120 -6.96 33.99 -10.10
N ILE A 121 -8.22 33.91 -9.65
CA ILE A 121 -9.36 34.33 -10.45
C ILE A 121 -9.67 35.79 -10.11
N ASP A 122 -9.66 36.68 -11.10
CA ASP A 122 -10.12 38.06 -10.92
C ASP A 122 -11.65 38.07 -10.71
N ASN A 123 -12.14 38.83 -9.72
CA ASN A 123 -13.55 38.94 -9.26
C ASN A 123 -14.00 37.83 -8.28
N ALA A 124 -13.52 37.91 -7.04
CA ALA A 124 -14.10 37.14 -5.95
C ALA A 124 -15.57 37.54 -5.71
N GLU A 125 -16.48 36.57 -5.79
CA GLU A 125 -17.87 36.74 -5.35
C GLU A 125 -17.98 36.46 -3.85
N TYR A 126 -18.64 37.38 -3.14
CA TYR A 126 -18.87 37.28 -1.71
C TYR A 126 -20.35 36.97 -1.44
N ALA A 127 -20.60 36.05 -0.52
CA ALA A 127 -21.93 35.79 0.01
C ALA A 127 -22.03 36.25 1.47
N SER A 128 -23.10 36.99 1.78
CA SER A 128 -23.44 37.35 3.16
C SER A 128 -24.27 36.24 3.80
N ALA A 129 -23.59 35.22 4.31
CA ALA A 129 -24.21 34.09 5.01
C ALA A 129 -23.41 33.74 6.27
N SER A 130 -24.05 33.18 7.29
CA SER A 130 -23.36 32.60 8.44
C SER A 130 -23.32 31.09 8.27
N VAL A 131 -22.14 30.53 7.96
CA VAL A 131 -21.95 29.09 7.80
C VAL A 131 -21.19 28.53 9.00
N THR A 132 -21.63 27.37 9.51
CA THR A 132 -20.97 26.67 10.62
C THR A 132 -20.21 25.46 10.09
N ALA A 133 -18.96 25.30 10.53
CA ALA A 133 -18.14 24.15 10.14
C ALA A 133 -18.74 22.83 10.64
N ASP A 134 -18.85 21.86 9.73
CA ASP A 134 -19.29 20.50 10.06
C ASP A 134 -18.23 19.79 10.90
N GLN A 135 -18.52 19.59 12.19
CA GLN A 135 -17.62 18.92 13.14
C GLN A 135 -17.34 17.45 12.80
N ARG A 136 -18.08 16.88 11.85
CA ARG A 136 -17.83 15.53 11.32
C ARG A 136 -16.67 15.49 10.32
N LEU A 137 -16.14 16.65 9.92
CA LEU A 137 -15.05 16.78 8.97
C LEU A 137 -13.81 17.33 9.65
N LYS A 138 -12.64 16.79 9.27
CA LYS A 138 -11.33 17.34 9.64
C LYS A 138 -10.58 17.75 8.39
N ILE A 139 -10.18 19.03 8.35
CA ILE A 139 -9.35 19.58 7.28
C ILE A 139 -7.89 19.54 7.72
N THR A 140 -7.01 19.04 6.86
CA THR A 140 -5.57 18.97 7.14
C THR A 140 -4.81 19.50 5.94
N TRP A 141 -4.03 20.56 6.13
CA TRP A 141 -3.20 21.16 5.09
C TRP A 141 -1.93 20.34 4.88
N LEU A 142 -1.50 20.24 3.62
CA LEU A 142 -0.37 19.44 3.21
C LEU A 142 0.79 20.31 2.74
N LYS A 143 2.00 19.86 3.06
CA LYS A 143 3.28 20.38 2.60
C LYS A 143 3.92 19.34 1.71
N SER A 144 4.47 19.78 0.59
CA SER A 144 5.26 18.90 -0.26
C SER A 144 6.50 18.39 0.47
N TYR A 145 7.02 17.24 0.03
CA TYR A 145 8.32 16.74 0.44
C TYR A 145 9.38 17.84 0.51
N ALA A 146 9.58 18.58 -0.59
CA ALA A 146 10.65 19.57 -0.73
C ALA A 146 10.57 20.71 0.30
N ASP A 147 9.37 21.16 0.65
CA ASP A 147 9.20 22.24 1.63
C ASP A 147 9.44 21.74 3.05
N PHE A 148 8.92 20.54 3.33
CA PHE A 148 9.03 19.96 4.66
C PHE A 148 10.48 19.64 5.00
N ILE A 149 11.20 18.93 4.11
CA ILE A 149 12.55 18.44 4.41
C ILE A 149 13.60 19.54 4.55
N LYS A 150 13.36 20.74 3.98
CA LYS A 150 14.30 21.87 4.04
C LYS A 150 14.63 22.27 5.48
N ASN A 151 13.63 22.21 6.36
CA ASN A 151 13.76 22.57 7.76
C ASN A 151 13.62 21.35 8.70
N ASN A 152 13.17 20.21 8.19
CA ASN A 152 12.88 19.00 8.96
C ASN A 152 13.50 17.76 8.26
N PRO A 153 14.83 17.57 8.32
CA PRO A 153 15.46 16.41 7.71
C PRO A 153 14.90 15.11 8.32
N VAL A 154 14.58 14.14 7.47
CA VAL A 154 14.12 12.80 7.89
C VAL A 154 15.32 11.86 7.92
N ASP A 155 15.76 11.48 9.12
CA ASP A 155 16.90 10.59 9.32
C ASP A 155 16.61 9.15 8.88
N ASN A 156 15.37 8.70 9.11
CA ASN A 156 14.93 7.35 8.80
C ASN A 156 13.48 7.33 8.31
N TRP A 157 13.31 7.05 7.02
CA TRP A 157 11.99 6.98 6.39
C TRP A 157 11.11 5.85 6.90
N SER A 158 11.70 4.73 7.32
CA SER A 158 10.93 3.61 7.87
C SER A 158 10.30 3.98 9.22
N ASP A 159 11.07 4.62 10.11
CA ASP A 159 10.53 5.12 11.37
C ASP A 159 9.49 6.21 11.12
N LYS A 160 9.77 7.15 10.21
CA LYS A 160 8.84 8.24 9.89
C LYS A 160 7.48 7.74 9.41
N ILE A 161 7.50 6.72 8.55
CA ILE A 161 6.34 6.01 8.04
C ILE A 161 5.56 5.36 9.18
N ILE A 162 6.20 4.49 9.97
CA ILE A 162 5.53 3.82 11.08
C ILE A 162 4.95 4.84 12.06
N GLU A 163 5.74 5.82 12.48
CA GLU A 163 5.33 6.82 13.46
C GLU A 163 4.18 7.70 12.96
N SER A 164 4.16 8.06 11.68
CA SER A 164 3.04 8.78 11.08
C SER A 164 1.78 7.92 11.07
N THR A 165 1.88 6.64 10.68
CA THR A 165 0.73 5.72 10.76
C THR A 165 0.22 5.55 12.18
N LEU A 166 1.11 5.37 13.16
CA LEU A 166 0.71 5.25 14.57
C LEU A 166 0.16 6.56 15.15
N ALA A 167 0.50 7.72 14.56
CA ALA A 167 -0.07 9.00 14.94
C ALA A 167 -1.48 9.19 14.35
N LEU A 168 -1.68 8.77 13.09
CA LEU A 168 -2.99 8.76 12.44
C LEU A 168 -3.93 7.75 13.11
N TYR A 169 -3.38 6.61 13.54
CA TYR A 169 -4.14 5.50 14.10
C TYR A 169 -3.52 5.00 15.42
N PRO A 170 -3.69 5.75 16.52
CA PRO A 170 -3.08 5.40 17.80
C PRO A 170 -3.62 4.09 18.39
N ASP A 171 -4.88 3.77 18.11
CA ASP A 171 -5.48 2.48 18.42
C ASP A 171 -5.49 1.59 17.16
N PRO A 172 -4.86 0.39 17.19
CA PRO A 172 -4.90 -0.54 16.06
C PRO A 172 -6.29 -1.03 15.69
N VAL A 173 -7.28 -0.97 16.60
CA VAL A 173 -8.69 -1.28 16.30
C VAL A 173 -9.26 -0.28 15.29
N ASP A 174 -8.89 0.99 15.44
CA ASP A 174 -9.35 2.08 14.60
C ASP A 174 -8.60 2.14 13.27
N PHE A 175 -7.51 1.38 13.10
CA PHE A 175 -6.66 1.40 11.91
C PHE A 175 -7.49 1.14 10.64
N PRO A 176 -7.87 2.16 9.87
CA PRO A 176 -8.85 2.09 8.82
C PRO A 176 -8.11 2.28 7.50
N ILE A 177 -7.63 1.18 6.92
CA ILE A 177 -7.17 1.28 5.54
C ILE A 177 -8.34 1.07 4.58
N TYR A 178 -9.36 0.26 4.91
CA TYR A 178 -10.68 0.32 4.23
C TYR A 178 -11.84 -0.11 5.15
N ALA A 179 -11.53 -0.68 6.31
CA ALA A 179 -12.49 -1.04 7.35
C ALA A 179 -11.75 -1.27 8.69
N PRO A 180 -12.11 -0.56 9.77
CA PRO A 180 -11.52 -0.81 11.08
C PRO A 180 -11.82 -2.23 11.57
N ASN A 181 -11.00 -2.72 12.50
CA ASN A 181 -11.15 -4.01 13.17
C ASN A 181 -11.31 -5.22 12.23
N ARG A 182 -10.43 -5.38 11.25
CA ARG A 182 -10.42 -6.56 10.36
C ARG A 182 -9.12 -7.35 10.43
N TRP A 183 -9.25 -8.66 10.35
CA TRP A 183 -8.15 -9.57 10.00
C TRP A 183 -7.99 -9.56 8.49
N ASN A 184 -6.99 -8.85 7.95
CA ASN A 184 -6.75 -8.78 6.51
C ASN A 184 -5.26 -8.64 6.17
N TYR A 185 -4.92 -8.97 4.93
CA TYR A 185 -3.54 -8.96 4.45
C TYR A 185 -2.94 -7.55 4.47
N GLU A 186 -3.74 -6.50 4.26
CA GLU A 186 -3.28 -5.12 4.26
C GLU A 186 -2.60 -4.76 5.59
N TYR A 187 -3.33 -4.91 6.69
CA TYR A 187 -2.79 -4.61 8.03
C TYR A 187 -1.67 -5.57 8.40
N GLY A 188 -1.87 -6.86 8.10
CA GLY A 188 -0.85 -7.88 8.32
C GLY A 188 0.47 -7.51 7.63
N PHE A 189 0.43 -7.01 6.40
CA PHE A 189 1.62 -6.60 5.66
C PHE A 189 2.38 -5.47 6.35
N PHE A 190 1.68 -4.39 6.73
CA PHE A 190 2.30 -3.27 7.44
C PHE A 190 2.86 -3.64 8.81
N LEU A 191 2.11 -4.42 9.58
CA LEU A 191 2.56 -4.83 10.90
C LEU A 191 3.71 -5.82 10.83
N ASN A 192 3.78 -6.68 9.82
CA ASN A 192 4.95 -7.54 9.58
C ASN A 192 6.20 -6.70 9.30
N ALA A 193 6.07 -5.66 8.45
CA ALA A 193 7.17 -4.72 8.21
C ALA A 193 7.58 -3.96 9.47
N THR A 194 6.59 -3.50 10.25
CA THR A 194 6.80 -2.85 11.55
C THR A 194 7.51 -3.78 12.55
N PHE A 195 7.21 -5.08 12.53
CA PHE A 195 7.90 -6.07 13.37
C PHE A 195 9.37 -6.21 12.98
N VAL A 196 9.68 -6.25 11.68
CA VAL A 196 11.08 -6.21 11.21
C VAL A 196 11.78 -4.97 11.74
N ARG A 197 11.11 -3.81 11.76
CA ARG A 197 11.70 -2.60 12.34
C ARG A 197 11.96 -2.74 13.83
N TYR A 198 10.99 -3.27 14.57
CA TYR A 198 11.14 -3.57 16.00
C TYR A 198 12.36 -4.46 16.25
N GLN A 199 12.59 -5.49 15.44
CA GLN A 199 13.75 -6.37 15.62
C GLN A 199 15.08 -5.62 15.54
N GLU A 200 15.15 -4.58 14.71
CA GLU A 200 16.34 -3.74 14.53
C GLU A 200 16.50 -2.67 15.61
N THR A 201 15.42 -1.98 15.97
CA THR A 201 15.47 -0.80 16.84
C THR A 201 15.21 -1.13 18.30
N LYS A 202 14.54 -2.25 18.58
CA LYS A 202 13.97 -2.59 19.90
C LYS A 202 13.03 -1.52 20.45
N ASN A 203 12.38 -0.76 19.56
CA ASN A 203 11.36 0.21 19.96
C ASN A 203 10.08 -0.51 20.42
N GLU A 204 9.90 -0.65 21.72
CA GLU A 204 8.78 -1.37 22.34
C GLU A 204 7.40 -0.79 22.00
N LYS A 205 7.31 0.47 21.56
CA LYS A 205 6.05 1.05 21.03
C LYS A 205 5.53 0.23 19.86
N TYR A 206 6.41 -0.19 18.96
CA TYR A 206 6.05 -0.96 17.76
C TYR A 206 5.56 -2.36 18.13
N LEU A 207 6.27 -3.04 19.04
CA LEU A 207 5.84 -4.37 19.50
C LEU A 207 4.51 -4.30 20.24
N THR A 208 4.31 -3.28 21.08
CA THR A 208 3.06 -3.08 21.84
C THR A 208 1.88 -2.92 20.89
N TYR A 209 2.02 -2.07 19.86
CA TYR A 209 0.98 -1.85 18.85
C TYR A 209 0.65 -3.13 18.07
N ILE A 210 1.68 -3.88 17.64
CA ILE A 210 1.50 -5.17 16.96
C ILE A 210 0.76 -6.17 17.85
N LYS A 211 1.16 -6.30 19.13
CA LYS A 211 0.51 -7.22 20.08
C LYS A 211 -0.93 -6.83 20.34
N GLN A 212 -1.24 -5.53 20.46
CA GLN A 212 -2.60 -5.04 20.62
C GLN A 212 -3.47 -5.44 19.43
N TRP A 213 -3.00 -5.23 18.20
CA TRP A 213 -3.72 -5.66 17.01
C TRP A 213 -3.95 -7.18 16.97
N VAL A 214 -2.89 -7.99 17.18
CA VAL A 214 -3.01 -9.45 17.15
C VAL A 214 -3.95 -9.98 18.24
N ASN A 215 -3.86 -9.47 19.47
CA ASN A 215 -4.71 -9.89 20.57
C ASN A 215 -6.19 -9.47 20.37
N GLY A 216 -6.48 -8.54 19.46
CA GLY A 216 -7.85 -8.24 19.03
C GLY A 216 -8.52 -9.40 18.27
N PHE A 217 -7.73 -10.29 17.66
CA PHE A 217 -8.23 -11.41 16.86
C PHE A 217 -7.82 -12.79 17.39
N VAL A 218 -6.93 -12.86 18.38
CA VAL A 218 -6.42 -14.12 18.95
C VAL A 218 -6.66 -14.13 20.44
N ASP A 219 -7.49 -15.07 20.90
CA ASP A 219 -7.76 -15.23 22.33
C ASP A 219 -6.60 -15.91 23.10
N GLU A 220 -6.75 -16.04 24.42
CA GLU A 220 -5.73 -16.65 25.29
C GLU A 220 -5.46 -18.13 24.98
N ASN A 221 -6.42 -18.82 24.37
CA ASN A 221 -6.27 -20.21 23.93
C ASN A 221 -5.72 -20.32 22.51
N GLY A 222 -5.47 -19.20 21.84
CA GLY A 222 -4.99 -19.14 20.46
C GLY A 222 -6.08 -19.34 19.42
N LYS A 223 -7.36 -19.22 19.77
CA LYS A 223 -8.46 -19.27 18.80
C LYS A 223 -8.53 -17.96 18.03
N LEU A 224 -8.61 -18.04 16.70
CA LEU A 224 -8.84 -16.88 15.85
C LEU A 224 -10.31 -16.43 15.91
N ASP A 225 -10.54 -15.11 15.85
CA ASP A 225 -11.88 -14.53 15.75
C ASP A 225 -12.58 -15.01 14.48
N THR A 226 -13.64 -15.81 14.66
CA THR A 226 -14.39 -16.45 13.58
C THR A 226 -15.29 -15.48 12.81
N ILE A 227 -15.50 -14.25 13.31
CA ILE A 227 -16.20 -13.20 12.57
C ILE A 227 -15.29 -12.64 11.47
N GLN A 228 -14.00 -12.49 11.79
CA GLN A 228 -13.01 -11.82 10.96
C GLN A 228 -12.18 -12.79 10.11
N TYR A 229 -11.91 -13.99 10.62
CA TYR A 229 -11.28 -15.09 9.89
C TYR A 229 -12.30 -16.21 9.64
N ARG A 230 -12.67 -16.39 8.37
CA ARG A 230 -13.65 -17.39 7.93
C ARG A 230 -12.97 -18.47 7.08
N PRO A 231 -12.42 -19.54 7.70
CA PRO A 231 -11.61 -20.54 6.98
C PRO A 231 -12.38 -21.24 5.86
N GLU A 232 -13.71 -21.32 5.94
CA GLU A 232 -14.58 -21.90 4.91
C GLU A 232 -14.60 -21.10 3.60
N GLU A 233 -14.17 -19.82 3.61
CA GLU A 233 -14.05 -19.01 2.40
C GLU A 233 -12.74 -19.28 1.63
N TYR A 234 -11.79 -20.01 2.24
CA TYR A 234 -10.51 -20.40 1.67
C TYR A 234 -9.75 -19.23 1.04
N LYS A 235 -9.72 -18.07 1.70
CA LYS A 235 -9.03 -16.89 1.20
C LYS A 235 -7.55 -16.98 1.53
N LEU A 236 -6.70 -16.96 0.50
CA LEU A 236 -5.25 -16.88 0.72
C LEU A 236 -4.84 -15.56 1.39
N ASP A 237 -5.58 -14.47 1.13
CA ASP A 237 -5.37 -13.15 1.72
C ASP A 237 -5.33 -13.21 3.27
N ASP A 238 -6.21 -14.01 3.87
CA ASP A 238 -6.33 -14.10 5.33
C ASP A 238 -5.14 -14.87 5.96
N ILE A 239 -4.25 -15.44 5.16
CA ILE A 239 -3.07 -16.18 5.64
C ILE A 239 -1.90 -15.24 5.94
N LEU A 240 -1.72 -14.16 5.16
CA LEU A 240 -0.56 -13.26 5.28
C LEU A 240 -0.34 -12.72 6.70
N PRO A 241 -1.38 -12.26 7.43
CA PRO A 241 -1.20 -11.73 8.77
C PRO A 241 -0.69 -12.78 9.76
N GLY A 242 -0.88 -14.07 9.45
CA GLY A 242 -0.33 -15.20 10.20
C GLY A 242 1.18 -15.16 10.43
N ARG A 243 1.93 -14.46 9.56
CA ARG A 243 3.38 -14.25 9.75
C ARG A 243 3.70 -13.49 11.04
N LEU A 244 2.79 -12.64 11.53
CA LEU A 244 2.93 -11.99 12.84
C LEU A 244 2.84 -13.00 13.97
N LEU A 245 1.95 -13.99 13.86
CA LEU A 245 1.80 -15.05 14.86
C LEU A 245 3.09 -15.86 14.97
N LEU A 246 3.70 -16.21 13.83
CA LEU A 246 4.99 -16.91 13.80
C LEU A 246 6.10 -16.07 14.43
N SER A 247 6.16 -14.79 14.08
CA SER A 247 7.16 -13.85 14.58
C SER A 247 7.02 -13.59 16.09
N LEU A 248 5.79 -13.46 16.59
CA LEU A 248 5.49 -13.31 18.00
C LEU A 248 5.77 -14.61 18.78
N TYR A 249 5.42 -15.78 18.22
CA TYR A 249 5.79 -17.06 18.82
C TYR A 249 7.31 -17.22 18.93
N GLU A 250 8.06 -16.89 17.88
CA GLU A 250 9.52 -16.95 17.91
C GLU A 250 10.11 -16.06 19.00
N LEU A 251 9.52 -14.88 19.21
CA LEU A 251 9.94 -13.90 20.21
C LEU A 251 9.55 -14.28 21.64
N THR A 252 8.30 -14.70 21.88
CA THR A 252 7.74 -14.85 23.24
C THR A 252 7.58 -16.29 23.69
N LYS A 253 7.55 -17.24 22.76
CA LYS A 253 7.22 -18.66 23.00
C LYS A 253 5.82 -18.89 23.60
N GLU A 254 4.93 -17.91 23.53
CA GLU A 254 3.54 -18.07 23.97
C GLU A 254 2.76 -18.98 23.01
N GLU A 255 2.23 -20.08 23.55
CA GLU A 255 1.61 -21.14 22.74
C GLU A 255 0.37 -20.67 21.96
N LYS A 256 -0.36 -19.66 22.45
CA LYS A 256 -1.52 -19.09 21.75
C LYS A 256 -1.21 -18.66 20.31
N TYR A 257 -0.01 -18.12 20.06
CA TYR A 257 0.39 -17.69 18.72
C TYR A 257 0.62 -18.87 17.78
N LYS A 258 1.20 -19.95 18.30
CA LYS A 258 1.37 -21.21 17.55
C LYS A 258 0.02 -21.87 17.25
N GLN A 259 -0.88 -21.93 18.22
CA GLN A 259 -2.24 -22.47 18.04
C GLN A 259 -3.04 -21.69 16.98
N ALA A 260 -2.92 -20.36 16.98
CA ALA A 260 -3.51 -19.51 15.95
C ALA A 260 -2.88 -19.77 14.56
N ALA A 261 -1.55 -19.86 14.47
CA ALA A 261 -0.87 -20.17 13.21
C ALA A 261 -1.22 -21.57 12.67
N GLN A 262 -1.46 -22.55 13.55
CA GLN A 262 -1.90 -23.89 13.18
C GLN A 262 -3.28 -23.90 12.50
N GLN A 263 -4.19 -23.00 12.88
CA GLN A 263 -5.50 -22.86 12.20
C GLN A 263 -5.35 -22.34 10.76
N LEU A 264 -4.42 -21.41 10.52
CA LEU A 264 -4.11 -20.91 9.17
C LEU A 264 -3.46 -22.02 8.31
N LYS A 265 -2.53 -22.79 8.89
CA LYS A 265 -1.97 -23.99 8.24
C LYS A 265 -3.07 -25.00 7.89
N ALA A 266 -4.03 -25.22 8.79
CA ALA A 266 -5.11 -26.18 8.56
C ALA A 266 -5.97 -25.78 7.33
N GLN A 267 -6.24 -24.49 7.12
CA GLN A 267 -6.89 -24.02 5.90
C GLN A 267 -6.07 -24.39 4.65
N LEU A 268 -4.76 -24.15 4.66
CA LEU A 268 -3.88 -24.47 3.52
C LEU A 268 -3.82 -25.96 3.18
N GLN A 269 -4.01 -26.84 4.17
CA GLN A 269 -4.05 -28.29 3.96
C GLN A 269 -5.29 -28.74 3.20
N THR A 270 -6.42 -28.03 3.34
CA THR A 270 -7.68 -28.33 2.65
C THR A 270 -8.04 -27.30 1.58
N GLN A 271 -7.13 -26.37 1.29
CA GLN A 271 -7.30 -25.36 0.25
C GLN A 271 -7.58 -26.04 -1.10
N PRO A 272 -8.67 -25.67 -1.80
CA PRO A 272 -8.96 -26.18 -3.13
C PRO A 272 -7.81 -25.92 -4.10
N LYS A 273 -7.55 -26.88 -4.99
CA LYS A 273 -6.42 -26.83 -5.93
C LYS A 273 -6.87 -27.02 -7.39
N THR A 274 -6.11 -26.48 -8.32
CA THR A 274 -6.18 -26.80 -9.76
C THR A 274 -5.75 -28.25 -10.00
N SER A 275 -5.92 -28.75 -11.22
CA SER A 275 -5.56 -30.13 -11.58
C SER A 275 -4.07 -30.45 -11.37
N GLU A 276 -3.20 -29.45 -11.50
CA GLU A 276 -1.76 -29.55 -11.23
C GLU A 276 -1.38 -29.16 -9.79
N GLY A 277 -2.35 -29.01 -8.88
CA GLY A 277 -2.09 -28.77 -7.46
C GLY A 277 -1.89 -27.30 -7.06
N GLY A 278 -2.23 -26.35 -7.92
CA GLY A 278 -2.13 -24.92 -7.62
C GLY A 278 -3.26 -24.41 -6.75
N TYR A 279 -2.99 -23.67 -5.67
CA TYR A 279 -4.04 -23.17 -4.79
C TYR A 279 -5.01 -22.24 -5.54
N TRP A 280 -6.31 -22.49 -5.38
CA TRP A 280 -7.32 -21.50 -5.73
C TRP A 280 -7.12 -20.27 -4.86
N HIS A 281 -7.22 -19.08 -5.44
CA HIS A 281 -6.99 -17.85 -4.70
C HIS A 281 -8.04 -17.64 -3.58
N LYS A 282 -9.31 -17.99 -3.86
CA LYS A 282 -10.44 -17.99 -2.93
C LYS A 282 -11.43 -19.10 -3.34
N LEU A 283 -12.28 -19.58 -2.43
CA LEU A 283 -13.33 -20.54 -2.79
C LEU A 283 -14.25 -20.00 -3.91
N VAL A 284 -14.56 -18.70 -3.84
CA VAL A 284 -15.37 -17.99 -4.85
C VAL A 284 -14.67 -17.80 -6.20
N TYR A 285 -13.37 -18.09 -6.28
CA TYR A 285 -12.56 -18.05 -7.50
C TYR A 285 -12.11 -19.45 -7.89
N PRO A 286 -13.04 -20.33 -8.32
CA PRO A 286 -12.70 -21.70 -8.66
C PRO A 286 -11.70 -21.74 -9.80
N SER A 287 -10.73 -22.66 -9.69
CA SER A 287 -9.70 -22.95 -10.70
C SER A 287 -8.75 -21.79 -11.04
N GLN A 288 -8.69 -20.76 -10.18
CA GLN A 288 -7.90 -19.56 -10.44
C GLN A 288 -6.70 -19.43 -9.51
N MET A 289 -5.51 -19.24 -10.09
CA MET A 289 -4.30 -18.82 -9.39
C MET A 289 -3.99 -17.36 -9.70
N TRP A 290 -3.67 -16.57 -8.68
CA TRP A 290 -3.36 -15.13 -8.80
C TRP A 290 -1.96 -14.88 -8.22
N LEU A 291 -1.17 -14.01 -8.85
CA LEU A 291 0.21 -13.71 -8.43
C LEU A 291 0.31 -13.30 -6.97
N ASP A 292 -0.66 -12.52 -6.52
CA ASP A 292 -0.85 -12.02 -5.16
C ASP A 292 -0.82 -13.17 -4.14
N GLY A 293 -1.53 -14.27 -4.45
CA GLY A 293 -1.69 -15.43 -3.57
C GLY A 293 -0.37 -16.07 -3.16
N ILE A 294 0.67 -15.96 -3.98
CA ILE A 294 2.01 -16.50 -3.67
C ILE A 294 2.62 -15.74 -2.49
N TYR A 295 2.51 -14.41 -2.47
CA TYR A 295 2.99 -13.64 -1.33
C TYR A 295 2.13 -13.90 -0.09
N MET A 296 0.80 -14.00 -0.27
CA MET A 296 -0.13 -14.12 0.85
C MET A 296 0.05 -15.44 1.62
N ALA A 297 0.16 -16.55 0.90
CA ALA A 297 0.16 -17.90 1.50
C ALA A 297 1.55 -18.53 1.56
N ASP A 298 2.32 -18.51 0.47
CA ASP A 298 3.54 -19.32 0.40
C ASP A 298 4.68 -18.77 1.26
N ILE A 299 4.73 -17.45 1.47
CA ILE A 299 5.70 -16.86 2.39
C ILE A 299 5.37 -17.15 3.85
N PHE A 300 4.08 -17.22 4.20
CA PHE A 300 3.66 -17.77 5.49
C PHE A 300 4.06 -19.24 5.61
N SER A 301 3.80 -20.06 4.59
CA SER A 301 4.13 -21.49 4.59
C SER A 301 5.63 -21.74 4.80
N LEU A 302 6.47 -20.98 4.11
CA LEU A 302 7.92 -21.07 4.23
C LEU A 302 8.43 -20.61 5.61
N GLN A 303 7.85 -19.54 6.17
CA GLN A 303 8.17 -19.12 7.53
C GLN A 303 7.72 -20.19 8.55
N TYR A 304 6.52 -20.73 8.40
CA TYR A 304 5.98 -21.80 9.26
C TYR A 304 6.90 -23.03 9.20
N ALA A 305 7.30 -23.43 8.00
CA ALA A 305 8.18 -24.56 7.77
C ALA A 305 9.51 -24.41 8.49
N ARG A 306 10.10 -23.21 8.45
CA ARG A 306 11.34 -22.91 9.16
C ARG A 306 11.16 -22.92 10.69
N THR A 307 10.07 -22.35 11.19
CA THR A 307 9.80 -22.24 12.64
C THR A 307 9.51 -23.62 13.26
N PHE A 308 8.84 -24.52 12.54
CA PHE A 308 8.36 -25.80 13.07
C PHE A 308 8.96 -27.06 12.40
N ASN A 309 9.95 -26.89 11.52
CA ASN A 309 10.63 -27.96 10.79
C ASN A 309 9.67 -28.84 9.95
N GLU A 310 8.91 -28.20 9.05
CA GLU A 310 7.91 -28.85 8.17
C GLU A 310 8.36 -28.81 6.69
N PRO A 311 9.29 -29.68 6.27
CA PRO A 311 9.87 -29.63 4.92
C PRO A 311 8.85 -29.80 3.79
N ALA A 312 7.76 -30.54 4.01
CA ALA A 312 6.69 -30.70 3.00
C ALA A 312 6.03 -29.36 2.62
N MET A 313 5.98 -28.39 3.54
CA MET A 313 5.47 -27.05 3.23
C MET A 313 6.45 -26.23 2.39
N VAL A 314 7.75 -26.53 2.45
CA VAL A 314 8.76 -25.93 1.56
C VAL A 314 8.54 -26.41 0.13
N GLU A 315 8.39 -27.72 -0.07
CA GLU A 315 8.13 -28.30 -1.39
C GLU A 315 6.83 -27.76 -2.01
N GLU A 316 5.76 -27.68 -1.22
CA GLU A 316 4.49 -27.13 -1.67
C GLU A 316 4.63 -25.65 -2.09
N ALA A 317 5.28 -24.81 -1.28
CA ALA A 317 5.49 -23.40 -1.63
C ALA A 317 6.31 -23.23 -2.92
N ILE A 318 7.36 -24.05 -3.10
CA ILE A 318 8.17 -24.04 -4.34
C ILE A 318 7.32 -24.47 -5.54
N HIS A 319 6.46 -25.48 -5.38
CA HIS A 319 5.53 -25.90 -6.40
C HIS A 319 4.58 -24.77 -6.81
N GLN A 320 3.95 -24.08 -5.85
CA GLN A 320 3.07 -22.94 -6.11
C GLN A 320 3.79 -21.82 -6.90
N ILE A 321 4.99 -21.44 -6.44
CA ILE A 321 5.82 -20.40 -7.09
C ILE A 321 6.11 -20.76 -8.56
N LYS A 322 6.51 -22.00 -8.83
CA LYS A 322 6.86 -22.45 -10.20
C LYS A 322 5.62 -22.61 -11.08
N LEU A 323 4.54 -23.14 -10.52
CA LEU A 323 3.31 -23.42 -11.27
C LEU A 323 2.68 -22.14 -11.80
N ILE A 324 2.53 -21.12 -10.95
CA ILE A 324 1.96 -19.86 -11.43
C ILE A 324 2.86 -19.20 -12.48
N SER A 325 4.19 -19.32 -12.35
CA SER A 325 5.14 -18.83 -13.35
C SER A 325 4.95 -19.47 -14.71
N LYS A 326 4.82 -20.80 -14.73
CA LYS A 326 4.59 -21.60 -15.95
C LYS A 326 3.39 -21.07 -16.75
N TYR A 327 2.32 -20.64 -16.09
CA TYR A 327 1.07 -20.25 -16.75
C TYR A 327 0.93 -18.75 -17.02
N THR A 328 1.51 -17.90 -16.18
CA THR A 328 1.30 -16.45 -16.27
C THR A 328 2.42 -15.72 -17.00
N LYS A 329 3.61 -16.31 -17.15
CA LYS A 329 4.72 -15.67 -17.84
C LYS A 329 4.43 -15.52 -19.34
N ASP A 330 4.44 -14.29 -19.81
CA ASP A 330 4.41 -14.00 -21.24
C ASP A 330 5.81 -14.19 -21.84
N PRO A 331 5.99 -15.05 -22.85
CA PRO A 331 7.31 -15.30 -23.44
C PRO A 331 7.86 -14.10 -24.24
N THR A 332 7.02 -13.14 -24.61
CA THR A 332 7.42 -12.00 -25.45
C THR A 332 8.06 -10.89 -24.61
N THR A 333 7.37 -10.46 -23.57
CA THR A 333 7.80 -9.38 -22.67
C THR A 333 8.61 -9.91 -21.49
N GLY A 334 8.39 -11.17 -21.09
CA GLY A 334 8.87 -11.77 -19.86
C GLY A 334 8.16 -11.27 -18.60
N LEU A 335 7.14 -10.42 -18.73
CA LEU A 335 6.24 -10.03 -17.65
C LEU A 335 5.25 -11.16 -17.34
N MET A 336 4.49 -11.00 -16.25
CA MET A 336 3.56 -12.02 -15.77
C MET A 336 2.14 -11.45 -15.70
N TYR A 337 1.21 -12.13 -16.34
CA TYR A 337 -0.22 -11.82 -16.24
C TYR A 337 -0.69 -11.96 -14.79
N HIS A 338 -1.60 -11.08 -14.35
CA HIS A 338 -2.09 -11.04 -12.97
C HIS A 338 -2.65 -12.38 -12.47
N GLY A 339 -3.45 -13.07 -13.29
CA GLY A 339 -4.06 -14.33 -12.90
C GLY A 339 -4.18 -15.32 -14.04
N TRP A 340 -4.43 -16.57 -13.67
CA TRP A 340 -4.67 -17.68 -14.57
C TRP A 340 -5.88 -18.49 -14.09
N ASP A 341 -6.84 -18.72 -14.98
CA ASP A 341 -7.98 -19.61 -14.79
C ASP A 341 -7.78 -20.89 -15.61
N GLU A 342 -7.54 -22.01 -14.93
CA GLU A 342 -7.38 -23.33 -15.56
C GLU A 342 -8.61 -23.73 -16.39
N SER A 343 -9.81 -23.32 -15.93
CA SER A 343 -11.07 -23.64 -16.59
C SER A 343 -11.38 -22.78 -17.82
N LYS A 344 -10.68 -21.64 -17.96
CA LYS A 344 -10.82 -20.67 -19.06
C LYS A 344 -12.24 -20.18 -19.27
N ASN A 345 -13.06 -20.17 -18.21
CA ASN A 345 -14.48 -19.82 -18.29
C ASN A 345 -14.77 -18.40 -17.80
N LYS A 346 -13.79 -17.71 -17.20
CA LYS A 346 -13.95 -16.30 -16.82
C LYS A 346 -13.92 -15.38 -18.03
N VAL A 347 -14.71 -14.31 -17.96
CA VAL A 347 -14.84 -13.30 -19.02
C VAL A 347 -13.51 -12.63 -19.38
N TRP A 348 -12.59 -12.58 -18.42
CA TRP A 348 -11.25 -12.00 -18.57
C TRP A 348 -10.21 -13.03 -19.03
N ALA A 349 -10.52 -14.32 -18.96
CA ALA A 349 -9.54 -15.38 -19.23
C ALA A 349 -9.37 -15.54 -20.75
N ASP A 350 -8.12 -15.50 -21.20
CA ASP A 350 -7.78 -15.86 -22.57
C ASP A 350 -8.30 -17.28 -22.88
N SER A 351 -9.00 -17.44 -24.01
CA SER A 351 -9.69 -18.70 -24.33
C SER A 351 -8.74 -19.87 -24.60
N VAL A 352 -7.46 -19.59 -24.88
CA VAL A 352 -6.43 -20.61 -25.14
C VAL A 352 -5.53 -20.79 -23.91
N LYS A 353 -5.03 -19.70 -23.34
CA LYS A 353 -4.04 -19.69 -22.25
C LYS A 353 -4.66 -19.71 -20.86
N GLY A 354 -5.86 -19.15 -20.69
CA GLY A 354 -6.52 -18.95 -19.40
C GLY A 354 -6.02 -17.74 -18.62
N THR A 355 -5.08 -16.96 -19.16
CA THR A 355 -4.47 -15.81 -18.48
C THR A 355 -5.38 -14.59 -18.50
N SER A 356 -5.25 -13.74 -17.47
CA SER A 356 -5.80 -12.37 -17.49
C SER A 356 -5.17 -11.53 -18.61
N PRO A 357 -5.80 -10.41 -19.04
CA PRO A 357 -5.34 -9.69 -20.23
C PRO A 357 -4.15 -8.76 -20.00
N GLU A 358 -3.86 -8.38 -18.74
CA GLU A 358 -2.96 -7.25 -18.43
C GLU A 358 -1.84 -7.62 -17.45
N PHE A 359 -0.69 -6.94 -17.58
CA PHE A 359 0.42 -7.00 -16.63
C PHE A 359 0.23 -5.93 -15.55
N TRP A 360 -0.59 -6.25 -14.55
CA TRP A 360 -0.85 -5.35 -13.44
C TRP A 360 0.38 -5.24 -12.53
N GLY A 361 0.89 -4.02 -12.36
CA GLY A 361 2.13 -3.75 -11.63
C GLY A 361 2.17 -4.34 -10.23
N ARG A 362 1.12 -4.16 -9.41
CA ARG A 362 1.11 -4.63 -8.02
C ARG A 362 1.11 -6.16 -7.92
N ALA A 363 0.40 -6.86 -8.79
CA ALA A 363 0.44 -8.33 -8.85
C ALA A 363 1.86 -8.84 -9.16
N VAL A 364 2.53 -8.25 -10.16
CA VAL A 364 3.94 -8.58 -10.46
C VAL A 364 4.85 -8.21 -9.29
N GLY A 365 4.58 -7.10 -8.60
CA GLY A 365 5.27 -6.68 -7.39
C GLY A 365 5.17 -7.71 -6.27
N TRP A 366 3.98 -8.25 -6.00
CA TRP A 366 3.78 -9.28 -4.98
C TRP A 366 4.60 -10.52 -5.29
N TYR A 367 4.58 -10.95 -6.54
CA TYR A 367 5.33 -12.11 -6.97
C TYR A 367 6.85 -11.89 -6.88
N MET A 368 7.36 -10.72 -7.29
CA MET A 368 8.78 -10.39 -7.12
C MET A 368 9.23 -10.37 -5.66
N MET A 369 8.39 -9.82 -4.79
CA MET A 369 8.62 -9.87 -3.35
C MET A 369 8.60 -11.31 -2.83
N ALA A 370 7.65 -12.12 -3.28
CA ALA A 370 7.56 -13.51 -2.87
C ALA A 370 8.81 -14.29 -3.28
N LEU A 371 9.32 -14.10 -4.50
CA LEU A 371 10.57 -14.73 -4.94
C LEU A 371 11.75 -14.34 -4.03
N VAL A 372 11.95 -13.04 -3.77
CA VAL A 372 13.12 -12.59 -2.99
C VAL A 372 13.03 -13.00 -1.52
N GLU A 373 11.82 -13.09 -0.95
CA GLU A 373 11.60 -13.67 0.38
C GLU A 373 11.81 -15.17 0.39
N ALA A 374 11.19 -15.90 -0.54
CA ALA A 374 11.20 -17.36 -0.56
C ALA A 374 12.63 -17.92 -0.62
N ILE A 375 13.50 -17.33 -1.43
CA ILE A 375 14.91 -17.76 -1.56
C ILE A 375 15.69 -17.61 -0.23
N GLU A 376 15.29 -16.69 0.67
CA GLU A 376 15.89 -16.56 2.01
C GLU A 376 15.31 -17.57 3.03
N TYR A 377 14.10 -18.11 2.80
CA TYR A 377 13.49 -19.12 3.69
C TYR A 377 13.83 -20.56 3.31
N ILE A 378 14.00 -20.83 2.01
CA ILE A 378 14.35 -22.17 1.51
C ILE A 378 15.77 -22.54 1.97
N PRO A 379 16.03 -23.83 2.31
CA PRO A 379 17.37 -24.29 2.67
C PRO A 379 18.42 -23.90 1.62
N ALA A 380 19.62 -23.52 2.07
CA ALA A 380 20.66 -23.00 1.19
C ALA A 380 21.15 -24.02 0.15
N ASP A 381 21.05 -25.31 0.47
CA ASP A 381 21.42 -26.46 -0.35
C ASP A 381 20.23 -27.06 -1.13
N HIS A 382 19.05 -26.45 -1.05
CA HIS A 382 17.86 -26.93 -1.75
C HIS A 382 18.08 -26.87 -3.29
N PRO A 383 17.76 -27.94 -4.04
CA PRO A 383 18.08 -28.02 -5.47
C PRO A 383 17.40 -26.96 -6.33
N GLU A 384 16.20 -26.50 -5.93
CA GLU A 384 15.45 -25.47 -6.67
C GLU A 384 15.92 -24.03 -6.39
N ARG A 385 16.85 -23.82 -5.46
CA ARG A 385 17.23 -22.46 -5.04
C ARG A 385 17.80 -21.63 -6.20
N GLU A 386 18.68 -22.22 -7.00
CA GLU A 386 19.27 -21.54 -8.17
C GLU A 386 18.23 -21.28 -9.27
N ASN A 387 17.26 -22.18 -9.45
CA ASN A 387 16.16 -21.96 -10.40
C ASN A 387 15.29 -20.78 -9.99
N LEU A 388 15.01 -20.61 -8.69
CA LEU A 388 14.25 -19.48 -8.18
C LEU A 388 15.04 -18.16 -8.28
N ILE A 389 16.36 -18.19 -8.03
CA ILE A 389 17.23 -17.04 -8.28
C ILE A 389 17.19 -16.64 -9.76
N LYS A 390 17.30 -17.62 -10.66
CA LYS A 390 17.22 -17.37 -12.11
C LYS A 390 15.86 -16.79 -12.51
N LEU A 391 14.77 -17.33 -11.98
CA LEU A 391 13.42 -16.82 -12.21
C LEU A 391 13.28 -15.36 -11.74
N PHE A 392 13.81 -15.04 -10.56
CA PHE A 392 13.85 -13.68 -10.04
C PHE A 392 14.69 -12.72 -10.91
N GLN A 393 15.86 -13.16 -11.38
CA GLN A 393 16.72 -12.37 -12.26
C GLN A 393 16.04 -12.09 -13.62
N ASP A 394 15.40 -13.10 -14.21
CA ASP A 394 14.70 -12.95 -15.48
C ASP A 394 13.53 -11.97 -15.38
N LEU A 395 12.69 -12.12 -14.34
CA LEU A 395 11.59 -11.19 -14.11
C LEU A 395 12.10 -9.78 -13.79
N SER A 396 13.18 -9.67 -13.02
CA SER A 396 13.80 -8.38 -12.71
C SER A 396 14.29 -7.66 -13.97
N SER A 397 14.91 -8.41 -14.90
CA SER A 397 15.32 -7.89 -16.21
C SER A 397 14.13 -7.39 -17.01
N SER A 398 13.02 -8.13 -17.03
CA SER A 398 11.79 -7.68 -17.71
C SER A 398 11.21 -6.43 -17.06
N VAL A 399 10.99 -6.41 -15.75
CA VAL A 399 10.42 -5.24 -15.04
C VAL A 399 11.26 -3.98 -15.21
N LYS A 400 12.59 -4.11 -15.13
CA LYS A 400 13.50 -2.95 -15.31
C LYS A 400 13.36 -2.28 -16.68
N LYS A 401 13.04 -3.04 -17.75
CA LYS A 401 12.82 -2.47 -19.10
C LYS A 401 11.62 -1.52 -19.17
N TYR A 402 10.67 -1.67 -18.25
CA TYR A 402 9.43 -0.89 -18.19
C TYR A 402 9.48 0.20 -17.10
N GLN A 403 10.66 0.47 -16.52
CA GLN A 403 10.84 1.65 -15.69
C GLN A 403 10.75 2.90 -16.56
N ASP A 404 9.86 3.81 -16.22
CA ASP A 404 9.70 5.05 -16.97
C ASP A 404 10.95 5.93 -16.83
N SER A 405 11.48 6.40 -17.95
CA SER A 405 12.73 7.17 -17.95
C SER A 405 12.58 8.61 -17.45
N SER A 406 11.35 9.14 -17.39
CA SER A 406 11.09 10.52 -17.00
C SER A 406 10.86 10.69 -15.50
N ASN A 407 10.18 9.73 -14.88
CA ASN A 407 9.86 9.75 -13.44
C ASN A 407 10.52 8.61 -12.65
N HIS A 408 11.19 7.66 -13.31
CA HIS A 408 11.89 6.52 -12.69
C HIS A 408 10.97 5.54 -11.94
N LEU A 409 9.67 5.55 -12.21
CA LEU A 409 8.67 4.68 -11.58
C LEU A 409 8.02 3.76 -12.61
N TRP A 410 7.03 2.97 -12.17
CA TRP A 410 6.30 2.02 -13.02
C TRP A 410 4.83 2.37 -13.08
N TYR A 411 4.22 2.02 -14.22
CA TYR A 411 2.80 2.21 -14.46
C TYR A 411 1.95 1.10 -13.85
N GLN A 412 0.69 1.40 -13.56
CA GLN A 412 -0.34 0.45 -13.16
C GLN A 412 -0.42 -0.75 -14.13
N VAL A 413 -0.42 -0.48 -15.44
CA VAL A 413 -0.24 -1.50 -16.47
C VAL A 413 1.15 -1.31 -17.09
N LEU A 414 2.06 -2.25 -16.80
CA LEU A 414 3.51 -2.06 -16.96
C LEU A 414 3.93 -1.75 -18.41
N ASP A 415 3.33 -2.42 -19.38
CA ASP A 415 3.70 -2.33 -20.80
C ASP A 415 2.94 -1.26 -21.58
N LYS A 416 2.07 -0.49 -20.91
CA LYS A 416 1.17 0.49 -21.54
C LYS A 416 1.36 1.91 -21.03
N GLY A 417 2.60 2.30 -20.68
CA GLY A 417 2.88 3.63 -20.13
C GLY A 417 2.42 4.82 -20.99
N ASN A 418 2.39 4.65 -22.31
CA ASN A 418 1.93 5.67 -23.26
C ASN A 418 0.41 5.66 -23.51
N ARG A 419 -0.35 4.78 -22.83
CA ARG A 419 -1.80 4.68 -23.03
C ARG A 419 -2.52 5.69 -22.16
N GLU A 420 -3.39 6.49 -22.77
CA GLU A 420 -4.31 7.39 -22.06
C GLU A 420 -5.12 6.62 -21.00
N GLY A 421 -5.21 7.19 -19.81
CA GLY A 421 -5.89 6.58 -18.66
C GLY A 421 -5.03 5.60 -17.86
N ASN A 422 -3.80 5.30 -18.26
CA ASN A 422 -2.82 4.64 -17.40
C ASN A 422 -2.13 5.67 -16.49
N TRP A 423 -1.57 5.24 -15.37
CA TRP A 423 -0.93 6.12 -14.40
C TRP A 423 0.28 5.45 -13.73
N ILE A 424 1.20 6.27 -13.21
CA ILE A 424 2.29 5.81 -12.35
C ILE A 424 1.70 5.33 -11.03
N GLU A 425 2.02 4.09 -10.67
CA GLU A 425 1.45 3.43 -9.51
C GLU A 425 2.54 3.18 -8.47
N THR A 426 2.32 3.70 -7.28
CA THR A 426 3.37 3.82 -6.27
C THR A 426 3.64 2.49 -5.57
N SER A 427 2.62 1.64 -5.35
CA SER A 427 2.80 0.37 -4.63
C SER A 427 3.72 -0.58 -5.38
N CYS A 428 3.47 -0.83 -6.66
CA CYS A 428 4.31 -1.67 -7.49
C CYS A 428 5.72 -1.09 -7.62
N SER A 429 5.83 0.24 -7.76
CA SER A 429 7.12 0.92 -7.84
C SER A 429 7.94 0.72 -6.57
N ALA A 430 7.30 0.81 -5.40
CA ALA A 430 7.93 0.49 -4.12
C ALA A 430 8.35 -0.99 -4.07
N MET A 431 7.48 -1.92 -4.47
CA MET A 431 7.76 -3.36 -4.48
C MET A 431 8.94 -3.75 -5.37
N PHE A 432 9.02 -3.18 -6.56
CA PHE A 432 10.16 -3.38 -7.46
C PHE A 432 11.43 -2.76 -6.90
N THR A 433 11.33 -1.55 -6.32
CA THR A 433 12.43 -0.90 -5.60
C THR A 433 12.99 -1.80 -4.50
N TYR A 434 12.13 -2.37 -3.66
CA TYR A 434 12.51 -3.32 -2.62
C TYR A 434 13.17 -4.57 -3.17
N ALA A 435 12.53 -5.21 -4.16
CA ALA A 435 13.02 -6.45 -4.73
C ALA A 435 14.40 -6.24 -5.39
N PHE A 436 14.58 -5.17 -6.17
CA PHE A 436 15.86 -4.82 -6.79
C PHE A 436 16.96 -4.53 -5.76
N ALA A 437 16.66 -3.70 -4.78
CA ALA A 437 17.58 -3.37 -3.70
C ALA A 437 18.02 -4.61 -2.91
N LYS A 438 17.05 -5.46 -2.54
CA LYS A 438 17.29 -6.69 -1.78
C LYS A 438 18.05 -7.72 -2.62
N GLY A 439 17.66 -7.91 -3.87
CA GLY A 439 18.36 -8.77 -4.82
C GLY A 439 19.82 -8.36 -5.02
N HIS A 440 20.08 -7.05 -5.11
CA HIS A 440 21.45 -6.54 -5.15
C HIS A 440 22.23 -6.80 -3.85
N ARG A 441 21.62 -6.51 -2.68
CA ARG A 441 22.24 -6.81 -1.37
C ARG A 441 22.65 -8.27 -1.26
N LEU A 442 21.82 -9.18 -1.75
CA LEU A 442 22.02 -10.63 -1.70
C LEU A 442 22.96 -11.16 -2.78
N GLY A 443 23.43 -10.29 -3.70
CA GLY A 443 24.37 -10.64 -4.76
C GLY A 443 23.72 -11.30 -5.98
N TRP A 444 22.40 -11.26 -6.11
CA TRP A 444 21.65 -11.84 -7.23
C TRP A 444 21.48 -10.86 -8.40
N LEU A 445 21.56 -9.56 -8.13
CA LEU A 445 21.44 -8.49 -9.12
C LEU A 445 22.67 -7.57 -9.08
N ASP A 446 23.10 -7.08 -10.24
CA ASP A 446 24.23 -6.17 -10.33
C ASP A 446 23.89 -4.74 -9.85
N ALA A 447 24.89 -3.84 -9.86
CA ALA A 447 24.73 -2.47 -9.37
C ALA A 447 23.77 -1.61 -10.20
N THR A 448 23.41 -2.01 -11.42
CA THR A 448 22.48 -1.26 -12.26
C THR A 448 21.04 -1.37 -11.73
N TYR A 449 20.70 -2.47 -11.05
CA TYR A 449 19.41 -2.63 -10.37
C TYR A 449 19.34 -1.80 -9.08
N LEU A 450 20.46 -1.69 -8.35
CA LEU A 450 20.54 -0.79 -7.21
C LEU A 450 20.33 0.67 -7.62
N LYS A 451 20.95 1.08 -8.74
CA LYS A 451 20.74 2.43 -9.29
C LYS A 451 19.27 2.67 -9.63
N ALA A 452 18.64 1.75 -10.36
CA ALA A 452 17.21 1.84 -10.70
C ALA A 452 16.32 1.93 -9.44
N ALA A 453 16.63 1.16 -8.40
CA ALA A 453 15.93 1.21 -7.12
C ALA A 453 16.13 2.56 -6.39
N ASP A 454 17.35 3.12 -6.40
CA ASP A 454 17.61 4.42 -5.79
C ASP A 454 16.87 5.55 -6.51
N GLU A 455 16.88 5.56 -7.85
CA GLU A 455 16.13 6.53 -8.65
C GLU A 455 14.63 6.47 -8.36
N ALA A 456 14.05 5.26 -8.34
CA ALA A 456 12.65 5.05 -7.98
C ALA A 456 12.34 5.46 -6.53
N TYR A 457 13.22 5.14 -5.57
CA TYR A 457 13.07 5.53 -4.18
C TYR A 457 13.04 7.05 -4.01
N GLN A 458 13.97 7.77 -4.67
CA GLN A 458 13.99 9.23 -4.63
C GLN A 458 12.74 9.83 -5.29
N ALA A 459 12.27 9.26 -6.41
CA ALA A 459 11.05 9.71 -7.07
C ALA A 459 9.79 9.51 -6.19
N LEU A 460 9.64 8.34 -5.56
CA LEU A 460 8.55 8.08 -4.60
C LEU A 460 8.54 9.11 -3.46
N LEU A 461 9.71 9.42 -2.90
CA LEU A 461 9.83 10.43 -1.86
C LEU A 461 9.49 11.83 -2.37
N LYS A 462 10.10 12.24 -3.48
CA LYS A 462 9.98 13.60 -3.97
C LYS A 462 8.57 13.95 -4.44
N ASP A 463 7.92 13.00 -5.11
CA ASP A 463 6.70 13.27 -5.88
C ASP A 463 5.42 12.75 -5.21
N TYR A 464 5.53 11.83 -4.23
CA TYR A 464 4.37 11.17 -3.60
C TYR A 464 4.35 11.23 -2.08
N VAL A 465 5.35 11.83 -1.44
CA VAL A 465 5.32 12.11 0.00
C VAL A 465 4.88 13.55 0.25
N VAL A 466 3.85 13.67 1.07
CA VAL A 466 3.36 14.93 1.63
C VAL A 466 3.38 14.84 3.15
N PHE A 467 3.28 15.99 3.80
CA PHE A 467 3.28 16.09 5.26
C PHE A 467 2.20 17.05 5.73
N ASP A 468 1.52 16.76 6.82
CA ASP A 468 0.72 17.75 7.52
C ASP A 468 1.60 18.81 8.24
N ASP A 469 0.96 19.80 8.86
CA ASP A 469 1.68 20.84 9.61
C ASP A 469 2.43 20.30 10.85
N ASN A 470 2.02 19.15 11.39
CA ASN A 470 2.69 18.46 12.48
C ASN A 470 3.82 17.54 11.99
N GLY A 471 4.00 17.44 10.67
CA GLY A 471 4.94 16.56 10.02
C GLY A 471 4.50 15.10 9.97
N VAL A 472 3.23 14.77 10.16
CA VAL A 472 2.69 13.43 9.90
C VAL A 472 2.54 13.24 8.39
N LEU A 473 2.94 12.07 7.87
CA LEU A 473 2.77 11.70 6.45
C LEU A 473 1.30 11.55 6.04
#